data_AF-A0A842VDD9-F1
#
_entry.id   AF-A0A842VDD9-F1
#
_cell.length_a   1.000
_cell.length_b   1.000
_cell.length_c   1.000
_cell.angle_alpha   90.00
_cell.angle_beta   90.00
_cell.angle_gamma   90.00
#
_symmetry.space_group_name_H-M   'P 1'
#
loop_
_entity.id
_entity.type
_entity.pdbx_description
1 polymer ?
#
loop_
_entity_poly.entity_id
_entity_poly.type
_entity_poly.pdbx_seq_one_letter_code
_entity_poly.pdbx_strand_id
1 'polypeptide(L)' 'MTESYIQANGIKICYETFGNITRFPIILIHGIGATKETWKAQSEGFNKGSMWLLTIKGVS' A
#
# COMPACT_ATOMS: atom_id res chain seq x y z
N MET A 1 -0.15 12.07 4.81
CA MET A 1 0.21 10.69 4.42
C MET A 1 1.71 10.65 4.23
N THR A 2 2.38 9.67 4.82
CA THR A 2 3.83 9.54 4.75
C THR A 2 4.15 8.29 3.96
N GLU A 3 4.80 8.48 2.81
CA GLU A 3 5.28 7.37 2.00
C GLU A 3 6.46 6.68 2.69
N SER A 4 6.47 5.36 2.63
CA SER A 4 7.59 4.53 3.08
C SER A 4 8.18 3.77 1.90
N TYR A 5 9.46 3.42 2.01
CA TYR A 5 10.19 2.74 0.95
C TYR A 5 10.97 1.57 1.53
N ILE A 6 10.99 0.45 0.81
CA ILE A 6 11.82 -0.71 1.15
C ILE A 6 12.50 -1.25 -0.11
N GLN A 7 13.74 -1.74 0.05
CA GLN A 7 14.44 -2.48 -0.99
C GLN A 7 14.22 -3.97 -0.79
N ALA A 8 13.63 -4.65 -1.78
CA ALA A 8 13.41 -6.09 -1.75
C ALA A 8 13.71 -6.68 -3.13
N ASN A 9 14.57 -7.70 -3.18
CA ASN A 9 14.93 -8.41 -4.41
C ASN A 9 15.36 -7.48 -5.57
N GLY A 10 16.11 -6.41 -5.26
CA GLY A 10 16.55 -5.42 -6.25
C GLY A 10 15.48 -4.42 -6.69
N ILE A 11 14.26 -4.50 -6.17
CA ILE A 11 13.15 -3.60 -6.48
C ILE A 11 12.97 -2.62 -5.32
N LYS A 12 12.85 -1.33 -5.64
CA LYS A 12 12.46 -0.30 -4.67
C LYS A 12 10.93 -0.23 -4.62
N ILE A 13 10.35 -0.66 -3.51
CA ILE A 13 8.90 -0.67 -3.31
C ILE A 13 8.50 0.57 -2.51
N CYS A 14 7.50 1.30 -3.00
CA CYS A 14 6.86 2.39 -2.27
C CYS A 14 5.57 1.86 -1.61
N TYR A 15 5.28 2.25 -0.39
CA TYR A 15 4.06 1.79 0.28
C TYR A 15 3.58 2.78 1.32
N GLU A 16 2.32 2.62 1.70
CA GLU A 16 1.67 3.39 2.77
C GLU A 16 0.99 2.43 3.73
N THR A 17 0.95 2.78 5.00
CA THR A 17 0.32 1.94 6.04
C THR A 17 -0.87 2.68 6.64
N PHE A 18 -1.93 1.94 6.92
CA PHE A 18 -3.19 2.46 7.44
C PHE A 18 -3.72 1.55 8.56
N GLY A 19 -4.42 2.12 9.54
CA GLY A 19 -5.01 1.37 10.65
C GLY A 19 -3.98 0.86 11.69
N ASN A 20 -4.28 -0.27 12.35
CA ASN A 20 -3.60 -0.72 13.57
C ASN A 20 -2.70 -1.96 13.36
N ILE A 21 -1.41 -1.87 13.63
CA ILE A 21 -0.47 -2.99 13.44
C ILE A 21 -0.82 -4.32 14.15
N THR A 22 -1.75 -4.34 15.11
CA THR A 22 -2.18 -5.55 15.83
C THR A 22 -3.32 -6.35 15.18
N ARG A 23 -3.91 -5.89 14.07
CA ARG A 23 -4.92 -6.69 13.32
C ARG A 23 -4.34 -7.32 12.05
N PHE A 24 -5.12 -8.19 11.43
CA PHE A 24 -4.73 -8.91 10.21
C PHE A 24 -4.29 -7.97 9.10
N PRO A 25 -3.13 -8.22 8.45
CA PRO A 25 -2.66 -7.39 7.36
C PRO A 25 -3.44 -7.68 6.09
N ILE A 26 -3.90 -6.62 5.41
CA ILE A 26 -4.42 -6.68 4.04
C ILE A 26 -3.39 -5.99 3.15
N ILE A 27 -3.08 -6.59 2.00
CA ILE A 27 -2.21 -6.01 0.97
C ILE A 27 -3.06 -5.69 -0.25
N LEU A 28 -3.10 -4.43 -0.66
CA LEU A 28 -3.71 -4.02 -1.93
C LEU A 28 -2.60 -3.77 -2.95
N ILE A 29 -2.75 -4.33 -4.16
CA ILE A 29 -1.77 -4.24 -5.24
C ILE A 29 -2.49 -3.68 -6.46
N HIS A 30 -2.06 -2.52 -6.97
CA HIS A 30 -2.66 -1.95 -8.19
C HIS A 30 -2.15 -2.64 -9.46
N GLY A 31 -2.94 -2.55 -10.53
CA GLY A 31 -2.55 -3.00 -11.87
C GLY A 31 -1.63 -2.02 -12.60
N ILE A 32 -1.23 -2.39 -13.82
CA ILE A 32 -0.45 -1.54 -14.72
C ILE A 32 -1.24 -0.27 -15.05
N GLY A 33 -0.56 0.89 -15.02
CA GLY A 33 -1.17 2.20 -15.34
C GLY A 33 -2.02 2.80 -14.23
N ALA A 34 -2.26 2.07 -13.14
CA ALA A 34 -2.91 2.58 -11.94
C ALA A 34 -1.88 3.11 -10.93
N THR A 35 -2.36 3.88 -9.96
CA THR A 35 -1.57 4.46 -8.87
C THR A 35 -2.18 4.08 -7.52
N LYS A 36 -1.51 4.43 -6.41
CA LYS A 36 -1.99 4.12 -5.05
C LYS A 36 -3.38 4.72 -4.76
N GLU A 37 -3.70 5.84 -5.40
CA GLU A 37 -4.95 6.56 -5.26
C GLU A 37 -6.17 5.72 -5.71
N THR A 38 -5.97 4.71 -6.57
CA THR A 38 -7.02 3.75 -6.94
C THR A 38 -7.61 3.03 -5.72
N TRP A 39 -6.85 2.93 -4.64
CA TRP A 39 -7.27 2.26 -3.40
C TRP A 39 -7.83 3.20 -2.34
N LYS A 40 -8.00 4.50 -2.62
CA LYS A 40 -8.42 5.48 -1.61
C LYS A 40 -9.75 5.09 -0.96
N ALA A 41 -10.78 4.76 -1.76
CA ALA A 41 -12.09 4.36 -1.24
C ALA A 41 -12.02 3.10 -0.37
N GLN A 42 -11.25 2.11 -0.81
CA GLN A 42 -11.01 0.88 -0.06
C GLN A 42 -10.26 1.17 1.24
N SER A 43 -9.24 2.03 1.20
CA SER A 43 -8.47 2.41 2.39
C SER A 43 -9.28 3.16 3.43
N GLU A 44 -10.20 4.03 3.00
CA GLU A 44 -11.13 4.72 3.89
C GLU A 44 -12.15 3.76 4.50
N GLY A 45 -12.67 2.80 3.71
CA GLY A 45 -13.58 1.76 4.21
C GLY A 45 -12.92 0.77 5.16
N PHE A 46 -11.67 0.38 4.87
CA PHE A 46 -10.88 -0.52 5.70
C PHE A 46 -10.28 0.18 6.92
N ASN A 47 -10.37 1.50 7.06
CA ASN A 47 -9.81 2.26 8.19
C ASN A 47 -10.46 1.92 9.57
N LYS A 48 -11.44 1.01 9.61
CA LYS A 48 -11.96 0.36 10.84
C LYS A 48 -11.24 -0.96 11.18
N GLY A 49 -10.38 -1.43 10.30
CA GLY A 49 -9.45 -2.56 10.44
C GLY A 49 -8.06 -2.12 9.98
N SER A 50 -7.10 -3.03 10.01
CA SER A 50 -5.71 -2.67 9.76
C SER A 50 -5.29 -3.07 8.37
N MET A 51 -4.61 -2.19 7.64
CA MET A 51 -4.29 -2.43 6.24
C MET A 51 -2.93 -1.88 5.85
N TRP A 52 -2.18 -2.68 5.10
CA TRP A 52 -0.91 -2.32 4.50
C TRP A 52 -1.15 -2.07 3.01
N LEU A 53 -1.13 -0.82 2.57
CA LEU A 53 -1.29 -0.50 1.15
C LEU A 53 0.05 -0.60 0.45
N LEU A 54 0.24 -1.60 -0.41
CA LEU A 54 1.49 -1.79 -1.14
C LEU A 54 1.38 -1.21 -2.55
N THR A 55 2.19 -0.20 -2.84
CA THR A 55 2.20 0.42 -4.18
C THR A 55 3.48 0.02 -4.89
N ILE A 56 3.44 -1.08 -5.65
CA ILE A 56 4.60 -1.46 -6.45
C ILE A 56 4.69 -0.51 -7.65
N LYS A 57 5.33 0.65 -7.43
CA LYS A 57 5.79 1.49 -8.52
C LYS A 57 7.00 0.80 -9.14
N GLY A 58 6.79 0.10 -10.25
CA GLY A 58 7.88 -0.31 -11.12
C GLY A 58 8.63 0.94 -11.55
N VAL A 59 9.81 1.16 -10.95
CA VAL A 59 10.75 2.17 -11.43
C VAL A 59 11.56 1.47 -12.52
N SER A 60 11.18 1.72 -13.77
CA SER A 60 12.03 1.46 -14.94
C SER A 60 13.23 2.39 -14.93
#